data_AF-A0AAP0CVV3-F1
#
_entry.id   AF-A0AAP0CVV3-F1
#
_cell.length_a   1.000
_cell.length_b   1.000
_cell.length_c   1.000
_cell.angle_alpha   90.00
_cell.angle_beta   90.00
_cell.angle_gamma   90.00
#
_symmetry.space_group_name_H-M   'P 1'
#
loop_
_entity.id
_entity.type
_entity.pdbx_description
1 polymer ?
#
loop_
_entity_poly.entity_id
_entity_poly.type
_entity_poly.pdbx_seq_one_letter_code
_entity_poly.pdbx_strand_id
1 'polypeptide(L)'
;MSVSAIFGVKIAATPALRQPPYGGSTVLPPPVVRCRDGIEEFRGLTIECSSRPQKKATAHHRKTRPKKTQPWDRNRGPAVYPPLPALPPEWSFVTEEEPSSSPPPASESSE
;
A
#
# COMPACT_ATOMS: atom_id res chain seq x y z
N MET A 1 31.45 23.27 23.31
CA MET A 1 32.24 23.75 22.16
C MET A 1 31.43 24.83 21.44
N SER A 2 32.16 25.79 20.88
CA SER A 2 31.76 27.15 20.51
C SER A 2 30.69 27.27 19.40
N VAL A 3 29.96 28.39 19.46
CA VAL A 3 29.04 28.93 18.45
C VAL A 3 29.83 29.59 17.29
N SER A 4 29.40 29.38 16.03
CA SER A 4 29.64 30.29 14.88
C SER A 4 28.88 29.77 13.65
N ALA A 5 27.82 30.43 13.17
CA ALA A 5 27.80 31.57 12.25
C ALA A 5 27.91 31.18 10.77
N ILE A 6 26.80 31.25 10.03
CA ILE A 6 26.77 31.59 8.60
C ILE A 6 25.53 32.44 8.33
N PHE A 7 25.59 33.73 8.68
CA PHE A 7 24.73 34.75 8.09
C PHE A 7 25.49 35.35 6.90
N GLY A 8 25.14 34.91 5.68
CA GLY A 8 25.87 35.36 4.48
C GLY A 8 25.09 35.25 3.15
N VAL A 9 23.82 34.85 3.16
CA VAL A 9 23.03 34.87 1.91
C VAL A 9 22.51 36.28 1.66
N LYS A 10 23.15 36.98 0.71
CA LYS A 10 22.66 38.24 0.14
C LYS A 10 21.53 37.90 -0.85
N ILE A 11 20.28 38.00 -0.43
CA ILE A 11 19.12 37.96 -1.33
C ILE A 11 19.05 39.34 -1.98
N ALA A 12 19.43 39.45 -3.25
CA ALA A 12 19.23 40.67 -4.03
C ALA A 12 17.75 40.76 -4.42
N ALA A 13 16.95 41.47 -3.61
CA ALA A 13 15.58 41.83 -3.96
C ALA A 13 15.61 43.12 -4.80
N THR A 14 15.28 43.02 -6.09
CA THR A 14 15.03 44.19 -6.95
C THR A 14 13.66 44.78 -6.60
N PRO A 15 13.53 46.06 -6.20
CA PRO A 15 12.22 46.65 -5.96
C PRO A 15 11.58 47.06 -7.30
N ALA A 16 10.59 46.31 -7.77
CA ALA A 16 9.69 46.77 -8.82
C ALA A 16 8.50 47.51 -8.18
N LEU A 17 8.40 48.81 -8.44
CA LEU A 17 7.31 49.67 -8.02
C LEU A 17 6.01 49.38 -8.78
N ARG A 18 4.90 49.52 -8.03
CA ARG A 18 3.53 49.90 -8.45
C ARG A 18 2.53 48.75 -8.77
N GLN A 19 1.44 48.75 -7.99
CA GLN A 19 0.29 47.81 -8.01
C GLN A 19 -0.82 48.24 -9.03
N PRO A 20 -2.06 47.68 -8.99
CA PRO A 20 -2.64 46.69 -9.92
C PRO A 20 -3.83 47.30 -10.74
N PRO A 21 -4.60 46.58 -11.58
CA PRO A 21 -5.65 45.65 -11.11
C PRO A 21 -5.90 44.43 -12.04
N TYR A 22 -6.77 43.53 -11.57
CA TYR A 22 -7.48 42.49 -12.33
C TYR A 22 -6.76 41.15 -12.59
N GLY A 23 -7.31 40.09 -11.97
CA GLY A 23 -7.35 38.71 -12.45
C GLY A 23 -6.07 38.12 -13.03
N GLY A 24 -5.29 37.45 -12.19
CA GLY A 24 -4.21 36.59 -12.67
C GLY A 24 -3.36 36.07 -11.52
N SER A 25 -3.28 34.75 -11.39
CA SER A 25 -2.40 34.04 -10.47
C SER A 25 -0.99 34.63 -10.50
N THR A 26 -0.53 35.20 -9.38
CA THR A 26 0.87 35.59 -9.22
C THR A 26 1.71 34.32 -9.06
N VAL A 27 2.06 33.69 -10.17
CA VAL A 27 3.10 32.66 -10.18
C VAL A 27 4.43 33.39 -9.97
N LEU A 28 4.84 33.50 -8.72
CA LEU A 28 6.23 33.84 -8.41
C LEU A 28 7.10 32.71 -8.99
N PRO A 29 8.02 33.00 -9.93
CA PRO A 29 8.94 31.97 -10.39
C PRO A 29 9.75 31.47 -9.19
N PRO A 30 9.96 30.15 -9.04
CA PRO A 30 10.81 29.64 -7.98
C PRO A 30 12.20 30.29 -8.11
N PRO A 31 12.87 30.63 -7.00
CA PRO A 31 14.19 31.23 -7.06
C PRO A 31 15.14 30.32 -7.83
N VAL A 32 15.61 30.80 -8.98
CA VAL A 32 16.55 30.07 -9.83
C VAL A 32 17.91 30.10 -9.14
N VAL A 33 18.24 29.00 -8.45
CA VAL A 33 19.60 28.75 -7.95
C VAL A 33 20.39 28.13 -9.08
N ARG A 34 21.23 28.93 -9.76
CA ARG A 34 22.17 28.41 -10.75
C ARG A 34 23.43 27.92 -10.05
N CYS A 35 23.58 26.62 -9.91
CA CYS A 35 24.87 26.00 -9.65
C CYS A 35 25.64 25.98 -10.98
N ARG A 36 26.88 26.48 -10.96
CA ARG A 36 27.80 26.40 -12.08
C ARG A 36 28.20 24.93 -12.26
N ASP A 37 28.21 24.50 -13.52
CA ASP A 37 28.58 23.19 -14.07
C ASP A 37 27.46 22.13 -14.02
N GLY A 38 26.95 21.81 -15.21
CA GLY A 38 25.72 21.06 -15.43
C GLY A 38 25.86 19.55 -15.27
N ILE A 39 24.84 18.95 -14.66
CA ILE A 39 24.18 17.68 -15.00
C ILE A 39 22.72 17.88 -14.56
N GLU A 40 21.79 17.64 -15.47
CA GLU A 40 20.35 17.82 -15.29
C GLU A 40 19.77 16.67 -14.45
N GLU A 41 20.02 16.70 -13.14
CA GLU A 41 19.20 15.94 -12.19
C GLU A 41 18.78 16.88 -11.07
N PHE A 42 17.47 17.06 -10.93
CA PHE A 42 16.83 17.73 -9.80
C PHE A 42 17.02 16.88 -8.54
N ARG A 43 18.25 16.77 -8.05
CA ARG A 43 18.54 16.26 -6.71
C ARG A 43 18.32 17.44 -5.77
N GLY A 44 17.05 17.73 -5.51
CA GLY A 44 16.62 18.83 -4.65
C GLY A 44 17.41 18.81 -3.35
N LEU A 45 18.22 19.85 -3.14
CA LEU A 45 18.88 20.12 -1.87
C LEU A 45 17.79 20.10 -0.79
N THR A 46 17.75 19.03 0.00
CA THR A 46 16.78 18.91 1.09
C THR A 46 17.24 19.89 2.16
N ILE A 47 16.67 21.10 2.13
CA ILE A 47 16.88 22.09 3.18
C ILE A 47 16.25 21.51 4.45
N GLU A 48 17.10 21.01 5.33
CA GLU A 48 16.71 20.54 6.65
C GLU A 48 16.59 21.74 7.57
N CYS A 49 15.43 22.40 7.53
CA CYS A 49 15.06 23.34 8.56
C CYS A 49 14.86 22.58 9.89
N SER A 50 15.51 23.02 10.97
CA SER A 50 15.33 22.49 12.35
C SER A 50 13.89 22.56 12.86
N SER A 51 12.99 23.18 12.10
CA SER A 51 11.59 23.44 12.39
C SER A 51 10.65 22.22 12.25
N ARG A 52 11.13 21.00 11.94
CA ARG A 52 10.23 19.85 11.72
C ARG A 52 9.54 19.40 13.03
N PRO A 53 8.21 19.55 13.17
CA PRO A 53 7.51 19.17 14.41
C PRO A 53 7.44 17.65 14.60
N GLN A 54 7.62 17.18 15.84
CA GLN A 54 7.57 15.76 16.17
C GLN A 54 6.14 15.19 16.07
N LYS A 55 6.02 13.95 15.56
CA LYS A 55 4.76 13.20 15.62
C LYS A 55 4.64 12.55 17.00
N LYS A 56 3.65 12.95 17.78
CA LYS A 56 3.31 12.41 19.11
C LYS A 56 1.88 11.84 19.10
N ALA A 57 1.50 11.14 20.16
CA ALA A 57 0.16 10.58 20.38
C ALA A 57 -0.37 9.81 19.14
N THR A 58 -1.64 10.01 18.77
CA THR A 58 -2.28 9.31 17.65
C THR A 58 -1.60 9.55 16.30
N ALA A 59 -0.99 10.73 16.11
CA ALA A 59 -0.25 11.02 14.88
C ALA A 59 0.97 10.10 14.73
N HIS A 60 1.61 9.72 15.84
CA HIS A 60 2.67 8.71 15.84
C HIS A 60 2.10 7.34 15.43
N HIS A 61 1.05 6.85 16.12
CA HIS A 61 0.44 5.54 15.82
C HIS A 61 -0.02 5.42 14.37
N ARG A 62 -0.64 6.45 13.81
CA ARG A 62 -1.06 6.46 12.40
C ARG A 62 0.11 6.31 11.42
N LYS A 63 1.27 6.87 11.78
CA LYS A 63 2.48 6.85 10.96
C LYS A 63 3.23 5.52 11.08
N THR A 64 3.40 4.99 12.28
CA THR A 64 4.26 3.82 12.56
C THR A 64 3.52 2.49 12.60
N ARG A 65 2.17 2.48 12.54
CA ARG A 65 1.42 1.21 12.56
C ARG A 65 1.88 0.27 11.42
N PRO A 66 2.11 -1.03 11.71
CA PRO A 66 2.47 -2.02 10.70
C PRO A 66 1.41 -2.10 9.60
N LYS A 67 1.85 -2.13 8.34
CA LYS A 67 0.99 -2.27 7.16
C LYS A 67 1.70 -3.10 6.10
N LYS A 68 0.97 -4.00 5.47
CA LYS A 68 1.40 -4.63 4.22
C LYS A 68 1.25 -3.62 3.09
N THR A 69 2.35 -3.00 2.68
CA THR A 69 2.35 -1.99 1.60
C THR A 69 2.35 -2.64 0.22
N GLN A 70 3.07 -3.76 0.09
CA GLN A 70 3.29 -4.43 -1.18
C GLN A 70 2.04 -5.14 -1.68
N PRO A 71 1.61 -4.93 -2.95
CA PRO A 71 0.41 -5.54 -3.51
C PRO A 71 0.43 -7.08 -3.47
N TRP A 72 1.59 -7.68 -3.77
CA TRP A 72 1.73 -9.14 -3.79
C TRP A 72 1.55 -9.79 -2.42
N ASP A 73 1.84 -9.09 -1.32
CA ASP A 73 1.64 -9.59 0.06
C ASP A 73 0.21 -9.33 0.54
N ARG A 74 -0.42 -8.26 0.06
CA ARG A 74 -1.83 -7.96 0.34
C ARG A 74 -2.78 -8.92 -0.37
N ASN A 75 -2.42 -9.38 -1.57
CA ASN A 75 -3.29 -10.20 -2.43
C ASN A 75 -3.15 -11.71 -2.14
N ARG A 76 -2.41 -12.12 -1.11
CA ARG A 76 -2.35 -13.53 -0.69
C ARG A 76 -3.64 -13.91 0.02
N GLY A 77 -4.19 -15.06 -0.33
CA GLY A 77 -5.32 -15.70 0.35
C GLY A 77 -4.95 -17.10 0.85
N PRO A 78 -5.91 -17.82 1.46
CA PRO A 78 -5.74 -19.22 1.81
C PRO A 78 -5.43 -20.09 0.58
N ALA A 79 -4.68 -21.18 0.78
CA ALA A 79 -4.46 -22.18 -0.26
C ALA A 79 -5.77 -22.95 -0.52
N VAL A 80 -6.13 -23.12 -1.80
CA VAL A 80 -7.30 -23.88 -2.22
C VAL A 80 -6.85 -25.29 -2.58
N TYR A 81 -7.36 -26.28 -1.86
CA TYR A 81 -7.15 -27.70 -2.14
C TYR A 81 -8.38 -28.30 -2.82
N PRO A 82 -8.21 -29.36 -3.64
CA PRO A 82 -9.34 -30.08 -4.20
C PRO A 82 -10.18 -30.71 -3.07
N PRO A 83 -11.51 -30.79 -3.23
CA PRO A 83 -12.35 -31.46 -2.25
C PRO A 83 -11.97 -32.94 -2.18
N LEU A 84 -11.99 -33.48 -0.96
CA LEU A 84 -11.75 -34.90 -0.75
C LEU A 84 -12.89 -35.73 -1.38
N PRO A 85 -12.60 -36.96 -1.83
CA PRO A 85 -13.66 -37.89 -2.21
C PRO A 85 -14.59 -38.16 -1.02
N ALA A 86 -15.80 -38.62 -1.31
CA ALA A 86 -16.75 -39.02 -0.26
C ALA A 86 -16.10 -40.09 0.62
N LEU A 87 -15.92 -39.75 1.91
CA LEU A 87 -15.36 -40.65 2.89
C LEU A 87 -16.44 -41.66 3.31
N PRO A 88 -16.06 -42.91 3.61
CA PRO A 88 -16.99 -43.86 4.20
C PRO A 88 -17.48 -43.36 5.57
N PRO A 89 -18.60 -43.89 6.08
CA PRO A 89 -19.03 -43.63 7.46
C PRO A 89 -17.94 -44.01 8.45
N GLU A 90 -17.76 -43.20 9.49
CA GLU A 90 -16.76 -43.43 10.54
C GLU A 90 -17.02 -44.75 11.29
N TRP A 91 -18.30 -45.10 11.47
CA TRP A 91 -18.73 -46.34 12.10
C TRP A 91 -20.11 -46.75 11.57
N SER A 92 -20.40 -48.04 11.59
CA SER A 92 -21.69 -48.63 11.19
C SER A 92 -22.19 -49.57 12.30
N PHE A 93 -23.47 -49.48 12.65
CA PHE A 93 -24.10 -50.47 13.51
C PHE A 93 -24.40 -51.75 12.72
N VAL A 94 -23.98 -52.90 13.24
CA VAL A 94 -24.38 -54.21 12.72
C VAL A 94 -25.62 -54.62 13.49
N THR A 95 -26.79 -54.53 12.86
CA THR A 95 -28.01 -55.21 13.33
C THR A 95 -28.06 -56.58 12.65
N GLU A 96 -28.22 -57.63 13.45
CA GLU A 96 -28.43 -59.03 13.00
C GLU A 96 -29.80 -59.14 12.29
N GLU A 97 -29.91 -58.68 11.05
CA GLU A 97 -31.04 -59.02 10.19
C GLU A 97 -30.56 -59.94 9.05
N GLU A 98 -31.11 -61.15 9.08
CA GLU A 98 -30.99 -62.25 8.12
C GLU A 98 -30.96 -61.79 6.64
N PRO A 99 -30.05 -62.36 5.80
CA PRO A 99 -29.90 -61.96 4.41
C PRO A 99 -31.05 -62.50 3.54
N SER A 100 -32.11 -61.71 3.34
CA SER A 100 -33.02 -61.93 2.21
C SER A 100 -32.44 -61.34 0.94
N SER A 101 -31.49 -62.09 0.35
CA SER A 101 -31.01 -61.89 -1.01
C SER A 101 -32.17 -62.10 -2.01
N SER A 102 -32.78 -61.02 -2.49
CA SER A 102 -33.64 -61.05 -3.69
C SER A 102 -32.85 -60.52 -4.89
N PRO A 103 -32.64 -61.30 -5.98
CA PRO A 103 -31.98 -60.81 -7.18
C PRO A 103 -32.92 -59.92 -8.03
N PRO A 104 -32.38 -59.04 -8.90
CA PRO A 104 -33.21 -58.21 -9.78
C PRO A 104 -33.91 -59.07 -10.84
N PRO A 105 -35.19 -58.83 -11.20
CA PRO A 105 -35.79 -59.49 -12.34
C PRO A 105 -35.09 -59.02 -13.62
N ALA A 106 -34.43 -59.95 -14.30
CA ALA A 106 -33.91 -59.78 -15.64
C ALA A 106 -35.06 -59.53 -16.63
N SER A 107 -34.79 -58.66 -17.60
CA SER A 107 -35.65 -58.35 -18.73
C SER A 107 -36.05 -59.61 -19.51
N GLU A 108 -37.32 -59.71 -19.90
CA GLU A 108 -37.73 -60.60 -21.00
C GLU A 108 -38.71 -59.87 -21.93
N SER A 109 -38.26 -59.76 -23.18
CA SER A 109 -38.92 -59.24 -24.37
C SER A 109 -39.71 -60.35 -25.08
N SER A 110 -40.89 -60.01 -25.66
CA SER A 110 -41.76 -60.68 -26.67
C SER A 110 -43.21 -60.33 -26.30
N GLU A 111 -44.15 -59.91 -27.15
CA GLU A 111 -44.40 -59.97 -28.59
C GLU A 111 -45.30 -58.78 -28.99
#